data_AF-A0A0Q0ENF2-F1
#
_entry.id   AF-A0A0Q0ENF2-F1
#
_cell.length_a   1.000
_cell.length_b   1.000
_cell.length_c   1.000
_cell.angle_alpha   90.00
_cell.angle_beta   90.00
_cell.angle_gamma   90.00
#
_symmetry.space_group_name_H-M   'P 1'
#
loop_
_entity.id
_entity.type
_entity.pdbx_description
1 polymer ?
#
loop_
_entity_poly.entity_id
_entity_poly.type
_entity_poly.pdbx_seq_one_letter_code
_entity_poly.pdbx_strand_id
1 'polypeptide(L)'
;MTQLSQTNDYSRKELRFVGIKAKASDHPLSHVLNVALTQAQIGLLDAEALYAHVDRMGLSPYWAADSTDFWVQDPLAGALLVCCELTTSTIH
;
A
#
# COMPACT_ATOMS: atom_id res chain seq x y z
N MET A 1 22.38 -12.60 -41.08
CA MET A 1 22.48 -12.59 -39.60
C MET A 1 21.70 -11.38 -39.12
N THR A 2 20.43 -11.56 -38.75
CA THR A 2 19.56 -10.46 -38.34
C THR A 2 19.64 -10.36 -36.83
N GLN A 3 20.20 -9.25 -36.35
CA GLN A 3 20.34 -8.93 -34.94
C GLN A 3 18.95 -8.78 -34.34
N LEU A 4 18.57 -9.69 -33.45
CA LEU A 4 17.34 -9.61 -32.66
C LEU A 4 17.50 -8.42 -31.70
N SER A 5 16.71 -7.37 -31.91
CA SER A 5 16.49 -6.33 -30.92
C SER A 5 15.88 -6.99 -29.68
N GLN A 6 16.71 -7.29 -28.68
CA GLN A 6 16.22 -7.61 -27.34
C GLN A 6 15.65 -6.32 -26.75
N THR A 7 14.34 -6.13 -26.89
CA THR A 7 13.58 -5.28 -25.97
C THR A 7 13.80 -5.87 -24.58
N ASN A 8 14.70 -5.29 -23.80
CA ASN A 8 14.76 -5.55 -22.37
C ASN A 8 13.52 -4.90 -21.76
N ASP A 9 12.42 -5.65 -21.73
CA ASP A 9 11.24 -5.31 -20.93
C ASP A 9 11.69 -5.22 -19.47
N TYR A 10 11.85 -3.99 -18.97
CA TYR A 10 12.16 -3.75 -17.57
C TYR A 10 10.90 -4.01 -16.75
N SER A 11 10.88 -5.09 -15.99
CA SER A 11 9.80 -5.33 -15.03
C SER A 11 10.10 -4.61 -13.71
N ARG A 12 9.18 -3.78 -13.24
CA ARG A 12 9.20 -3.20 -11.90
C ARG A 12 8.25 -4.00 -11.01
N LYS A 13 8.75 -4.46 -9.87
CA LYS A 13 7.93 -5.02 -8.80
C LYS A 13 7.50 -3.91 -7.86
N GLU A 14 6.23 -3.87 -7.51
CA GLU A 14 5.63 -2.86 -6.64
C GLU A 14 4.58 -3.50 -5.74
N LEU A 15 4.58 -3.11 -4.47
CA LEU A 15 3.51 -3.47 -3.54
C LEU A 15 2.38 -2.45 -3.68
N ARG A 16 1.19 -2.90 -4.08
CA ARG A 16 0.04 -2.03 -4.32
C ARG A 16 -1.00 -2.19 -3.23
N PHE A 17 -1.56 -1.08 -2.76
CA PHE A 17 -2.72 -1.08 -1.88
C PHE A 17 -3.97 -1.59 -2.61
N VAL A 18 -4.69 -2.53 -1.99
CA VAL A 18 -5.92 -3.13 -2.57
C VAL A 18 -7.16 -2.98 -1.70
N GLY A 19 -7.01 -2.62 -0.43
CA GLY A 19 -8.13 -2.42 0.47
C GLY A 19 -7.76 -2.53 1.94
N ILE A 20 -8.76 -2.44 2.80
CA ILE A 20 -8.60 -2.56 4.26
C ILE A 20 -9.48 -3.67 4.82
N LYS A 21 -9.02 -4.32 5.88
CA LYS A 21 -9.83 -5.18 6.75
C LYS A 21 -9.83 -4.59 8.16
N ALA A 22 -11.01 -4.28 8.67
CA ALA A 22 -11.19 -3.78 10.03
C ALA A 22 -11.73 -4.89 10.93
N LYS A 23 -11.34 -4.91 12.22
CA LYS A 23 -12.26 -5.42 13.23
C LYS A 23 -13.45 -4.46 13.26
N ALA A 24 -14.68 -4.97 13.27
CA ALA A 24 -15.90 -4.18 13.20
C ALA A 24 -15.80 -2.95 14.13
N SER A 25 -15.70 -1.77 13.53
CA SER A 25 -15.70 -0.47 14.18
C SER A 25 -16.84 0.32 13.57
N ASP A 26 -17.71 0.86 14.41
CA ASP A 26 -18.82 1.72 13.99
C ASP A 26 -18.35 3.16 13.70
N HIS A 27 -17.06 3.44 13.88
CA HIS A 27 -16.47 4.75 13.66
C HIS A 27 -15.81 4.87 12.28
N PRO A 28 -15.95 6.03 11.60
CA PRO A 28 -15.25 6.31 10.36
C PRO A 28 -13.74 6.42 10.59
N LEU A 29 -12.96 6.23 9.53
CA LEU A 29 -11.50 6.46 9.55
C LEU A 29 -11.19 7.92 9.90
N SER A 30 -10.05 8.13 10.57
CA SER A 30 -9.51 9.49 10.69
C SER A 30 -9.27 10.11 9.31
N HIS A 31 -9.42 11.42 9.21
CA HIS A 31 -9.21 12.16 7.95
C HIS A 31 -7.81 11.89 7.37
N VAL A 32 -6.80 11.84 8.25
CA VAL A 32 -5.41 11.56 7.90
C VAL A 32 -5.26 10.22 7.20
N LEU A 33 -5.78 9.15 7.81
CA LEU A 33 -5.69 7.81 7.22
C LEU A 33 -6.50 7.74 5.91
N ASN A 34 -7.69 8.33 5.88
CA ASN A 34 -8.54 8.33 4.69
C ASN A 34 -7.86 9.00 3.48
N VAL A 35 -7.16 10.13 3.69
CA VAL A 35 -6.39 10.80 2.63
C VAL A 35 -5.25 9.92 2.13
N ALA A 36 -4.49 9.29 3.02
CA ALA A 36 -3.38 8.43 2.65
C ALA A 36 -3.84 7.22 1.82
N LEU A 37 -4.93 6.56 2.25
CA LEU A 37 -5.52 5.44 1.51
C LEU A 37 -6.08 5.88 0.14
N THR A 38 -6.67 7.07 0.05
CA THR A 38 -7.15 7.62 -1.22
C THR A 38 -5.99 7.85 -2.20
N GLN A 39 -4.85 8.37 -1.72
CA GLN A 39 -3.66 8.56 -2.54
C GLN A 39 -3.09 7.22 -3.04
N ALA A 40 -3.05 6.20 -2.18
CA ALA A 40 -2.62 4.86 -2.57
C ALA A 40 -3.59 4.21 -3.58
N GLN A 41 -4.90 4.40 -3.41
CA GLN A 41 -5.92 3.87 -4.32
C GLN A 41 -5.74 4.37 -5.76
N ILE A 42 -5.29 5.61 -5.93
CA ILE A 42 -5.03 6.22 -7.25
C ILE A 42 -3.57 6.05 -7.72
N GLY A 43 -2.75 5.28 -7.00
CA GLY A 43 -1.38 4.97 -7.38
C GLY A 43 -0.35 6.08 -7.14
N LEU A 44 -0.67 7.09 -6.31
CA LEU A 44 0.32 8.09 -5.89
C LEU A 44 1.30 7.54 -4.84
N LEU A 45 0.85 6.54 -4.07
CA LEU A 45 1.65 5.86 -3.05
C LEU A 45 1.58 4.35 -3.32
N ASP A 46 2.74 3.71 -3.47
CA ASP A 46 2.85 2.28 -3.28
C ASP A 46 2.70 1.94 -1.78
N ALA A 47 2.66 0.66 -1.42
CA ALA A 47 2.45 0.23 -0.04
C ALA A 47 3.59 0.66 0.90
N GLU A 48 4.82 0.70 0.42
CA GLU A 48 5.99 1.10 1.21
C GLU A 48 5.96 2.62 1.48
N ALA A 49 5.62 3.42 0.48
CA ALA A 49 5.42 4.85 0.58
C ALA A 49 4.20 5.17 1.45
N LEU A 50 3.12 4.41 1.33
CA LEU A 50 1.94 4.52 2.20
C LEU A 50 2.30 4.23 3.65
N TYR A 51 3.04 3.15 3.92
CA TYR A 51 3.55 2.82 5.25
C TYR A 51 4.35 3.97 5.85
N ALA A 52 5.35 4.48 5.12
CA ALA A 52 6.18 5.59 5.58
C ALA A 52 5.38 6.89 5.77
N HIS A 53 4.35 7.10 4.95
CA HIS A 53 3.47 8.26 5.07
C HIS A 53 2.63 8.20 6.34
N VAL A 54 1.97 7.08 6.63
CA VAL A 54 1.12 6.95 7.82
C VAL A 54 1.94 6.95 9.12
N ASP A 55 3.18 6.43 9.09
CA ASP A 55 4.13 6.53 10.21
C ASP A 55 4.50 7.99 10.52
N ARG A 56 4.86 8.76 9.48
CA ARG A 56 5.16 10.19 9.60
C ARG A 56 3.99 11.01 10.14
N MET A 57 2.76 10.55 9.90
CA MET A 57 1.54 11.17 10.40
C MET A 57 1.16 10.71 11.83
N GLY A 58 1.96 9.84 12.45
CA GLY A 58 1.80 9.40 13.84
C GLY A 58 0.87 8.20 14.04
N LEU A 59 0.47 7.48 12.99
CA LEU A 59 -0.47 6.36 13.07
C LEU A 59 0.18 5.00 13.42
N SER A 60 1.50 4.99 13.69
CA SER A 60 2.27 3.86 14.21
C SER A 60 2.00 2.52 13.47
N PRO A 61 2.29 2.45 12.16
CA PRO A 61 2.08 1.22 11.40
C PRO A 61 3.09 0.12 11.77
N TYR A 62 2.74 -1.13 11.50
CA TYR A 62 3.65 -2.27 11.61
C TYR A 62 3.32 -3.37 10.60
N TRP A 63 4.34 -3.95 9.97
CA TRP A 63 4.16 -5.04 9.02
C TRP A 63 3.60 -6.29 9.68
N ALA A 64 2.66 -6.95 9.02
CA ALA A 64 2.18 -8.25 9.46
C ALA A 64 3.26 -9.32 9.16
N ALA A 65 3.44 -10.26 10.08
CA ALA A 65 4.43 -11.33 9.92
C ALA A 65 4.16 -12.14 8.64
N ASP A 66 5.22 -12.38 7.86
CA ASP A 66 5.21 -13.16 6.62
C ASP A 66 4.13 -12.73 5.59
N SER A 67 3.77 -11.44 5.59
CA SER A 67 2.75 -10.86 4.70
C SER A 67 3.24 -9.56 4.05
N THR A 68 2.63 -9.22 2.92
CA THR A 68 2.73 -7.89 2.29
C THR A 68 1.79 -6.87 2.90
N ASP A 69 0.95 -7.27 3.85
CA ASP A 69 0.01 -6.41 4.55
C ASP A 69 0.67 -5.75 5.77
N PHE A 70 0.15 -4.60 6.19
CA PHE A 70 0.56 -3.97 7.44
C PHE A 70 -0.65 -3.48 8.24
N TRP A 71 -0.49 -3.47 9.56
CA TRP A 71 -1.47 -2.92 10.48
C TRP A 71 -1.21 -1.44 10.72
N VAL A 72 -2.28 -0.68 10.93
CA VAL A 72 -2.24 0.73 11.34
C VAL A 72 -3.21 0.94 12.51
N GLN A 73 -2.82 1.78 13.48
CA GLN A 73 -3.70 2.19 14.57
C GLN A 73 -4.35 3.52 14.21
N ASP A 74 -5.62 3.48 13.83
CA ASP A 74 -6.41 4.68 13.61
C ASP A 74 -7.04 5.14 14.95
N PRO A 75 -6.93 6.43 15.31
CA PRO A 75 -7.46 6.92 16.58
C PRO A 75 -9.00 6.88 16.66
N LEU A 76 -9.70 6.78 15.53
CA LEU A 76 -11.17 6.71 15.49
C LEU A 76 -11.66 5.30 15.22
N ALA A 77 -11.08 4.64 14.21
CA ALA A 77 -11.52 3.32 13.75
C ALA A 77 -10.79 2.13 14.39
N GLY A 78 -9.78 2.40 15.24
CA GLY A 78 -8.99 1.38 15.90
C GLY A 78 -8.01 0.69 14.97
N ALA A 79 -7.71 -0.58 15.26
CA ALA A 79 -6.73 -1.37 14.51
C ALA A 79 -7.30 -1.82 13.16
N LEU A 80 -6.60 -1.45 12.09
CA LEU A 80 -6.96 -1.77 10.70
C LEU A 80 -5.82 -2.49 10.01
N LEU A 81 -6.13 -3.55 9.26
CA LEU A 81 -5.19 -4.19 8.37
C LEU A 81 -5.29 -3.52 7.00
N VAL A 82 -4.18 -2.95 6.54
CA VAL A 82 -4.00 -2.44 5.19
C VAL A 82 -3.52 -3.60 4.33
N CYS A 83 -4.36 -4.01 3.37
CA CYS A 83 -4.07 -5.13 2.48
C CYS A 83 -3.32 -4.64 1.24
N CYS A 84 -2.25 -5.35 0.90
CA CYS A 84 -1.42 -5.04 -0.25
C CYS A 84 -1.09 -6.29 -1.07
N GLU A 85 -0.89 -6.11 -2.37
CA GLU A 85 -0.52 -7.20 -3.28
C GLU A 85 0.78 -6.86 -4.02
N LEU A 86 1.61 -7.87 -4.29
CA LEU A 86 2.78 -7.70 -5.14
C LEU A 86 2.34 -7.71 -6.61
N THR A 87 2.48 -6.56 -7.26
CA THR A 87 2.28 -6.40 -8.70
C THR A 87 3.60 -6.35 -9.43
N THR A 88 3.61 -6.85 -10.67
CA THR A 88 4.74 -6.71 -11.59
C THR A 88 4.25 -5.94 -12.80
N SER A 89 4.80 -4.74 -12.99
CA SER A 89 4.48 -3.86 -14.10
C SER A 89 5.60 -3.90 -15.13
N THR A 90 5.26 -4.14 -16.39
CA THR A 90 6.21 -4.05 -17.50
C THR A 90 6.37 -2.59 -17.91
N ILE A 91 7.59 -2.06 -17.83
CA ILE A 91 7.93 -0.74 -18.34
C ILE A 91 8.32 -0.93 -19.81
N HIS A 92 7.48 -0.39 -20.70
CA HIS A 92 7.71 -0.35 -22.16
C HIS A 92 8.44 0.93 -22.57
#